data_AF-A0A096HI59-F1
#
_entry.id   AF-A0A096HI59-F1
#
_cell.length_a   1.000
_cell.length_b   1.000
_cell.length_c   1.000
_cell.angle_alpha   90.00
_cell.angle_beta   90.00
_cell.angle_gamma   90.00
#
_symmetry.space_group_name_H-M   'P 1'
#
loop_
_entity.id
_entity.type
_entity.pdbx_description
1 polymer ?
#
loop_
_entity_poly.entity_id
_entity_poly.type
_entity_poly.pdbx_seq_one_letter_code
_entity_poly.pdbx_strand_id
1 'polypeptide(L)' 'MAIDMEIYKWRHLIENFFCKLKEFQRIAMRSDKTVSNFAAVTTLASAVINSR' A
#
# COMPACT_ATOMS: atom_id res chain seq x y z
N MET A 1 -23.26 14.34 -8.11
CA MET A 1 -22.37 13.41 -8.84
C MET A 1 -22.65 12.01 -8.31
N ALA A 2 -23.35 11.18 -9.07
CA ALA A 2 -23.70 9.83 -8.63
C ALA A 2 -22.40 9.00 -8.57
N ILE A 3 -22.08 8.46 -7.41
CA ILE A 3 -20.96 7.52 -7.25
C ILE A 3 -21.44 6.18 -7.78
N ASP A 4 -20.71 5.62 -8.73
CA ASP A 4 -20.97 4.28 -9.22
C ASP A 4 -20.70 3.26 -8.11
N MET A 5 -21.77 2.67 -7.59
CA MET A 5 -21.72 1.72 -6.48
C MET A 5 -20.97 0.44 -6.85
N GLU A 6 -20.96 0.08 -8.13
CA GLU A 6 -20.23 -1.08 -8.63
C GLU A 6 -18.73 -0.81 -8.55
N ILE A 7 -18.27 0.37 -8.98
CA ILE A 7 -16.89 0.81 -8.83
C ILE A 7 -16.51 0.91 -7.33
N TYR A 8 -17.39 1.45 -6.50
CA TYR A 8 -17.14 1.60 -5.06
C TYR A 8 -16.97 0.25 -4.35
N LYS A 9 -17.61 -0.81 -4.84
CA LYS A 9 -17.46 -2.17 -4.30
C LYS A 9 -16.03 -2.67 -4.40
N TRP A 10 -15.27 -2.29 -5.43
CA TRP A 10 -13.87 -2.71 -5.62
C TRP A 10 -12.87 -1.98 -4.72
N ARG A 11 -13.31 -1.00 -3.91
CA ARG A 11 -12.44 -0.26 -2.97
C ARG A 11 -11.74 -1.17 -1.95
N HIS A 12 -12.35 -2.29 -1.58
CA HIS A 12 -11.74 -3.25 -0.66
C HIS A 12 -10.42 -3.85 -1.19
N LEU A 13 -10.24 -3.95 -2.52
CA LEU A 13 -9.00 -4.49 -3.10
C LEU A 13 -7.79 -3.60 -2.77
N ILE A 14 -7.96 -2.29 -2.93
CA ILE A 14 -6.90 -1.32 -2.62
C ILE A 14 -6.70 -1.17 -1.10
N GLU A 15 -7.77 -1.28 -0.31
CA GLU A 15 -7.67 -1.28 1.16
C GLU A 15 -6.91 -2.51 1.67
N ASN A 16 -7.18 -3.69 1.11
CA ASN A 16 -6.45 -4.92 1.45
C ASN A 16 -4.97 -4.81 1.10
N PHE A 17 -4.65 -4.20 -0.04
CA PHE A 17 -3.26 -3.93 -0.43
C PHE A 17 -2.56 -3.01 0.58
N PHE A 18 -3.18 -1.89 0.95
CA PHE A 18 -2.60 -0.97 1.93
C PHE A 18 -2.54 -1.56 3.35
N CYS A 19 -3.47 -2.46 3.71
CA CYS A 19 -3.43 -3.19 4.96
C CYS A 19 -2.14 -4.03 5.04
N LYS A 20 -1.86 -4.84 4.01
CA LYS A 20 -0.62 -5.62 3.89
C LYS A 20 0.63 -4.73 3.86
N LEU A 21 0.56 -3.61 3.16
CA LEU A 21 1.68 -2.67 3.08
C LEU A 21 2.01 -2.03 4.45
N LYS A 22 1.01 -1.86 5.32
CA LYS A 22 1.18 -1.38 6.70
C LYS A 22 1.67 -2.47 7.67
N GLU A 23 1.65 -3.75 7.31
CA GLU A 23 2.28 -4.80 8.15
C GLU A 23 3.80 -4.61 8.23
N PHE A 24 4.39 -3.98 7.22
CA PHE A 24 5.80 -3.60 7.25
C PHE A 24 6.01 -2.43 8.21
N GLN A 25 6.39 -2.74 9.45
CA GLN A 25 6.63 -1.76 10.53
C GLN A 25 7.47 -0.56 10.09
N ARG A 26 8.48 -0.79 9.25
CA ARG A 26 9.36 0.25 8.69
C ARG A 26 8.61 1.29 7.85
N ILE A 27 7.62 0.82 7.07
CA ILE A 27 6.74 1.66 6.25
C ILE A 27 5.67 2.32 7.13
N ALA A 28 5.02 1.56 8.02
CA ALA A 28 3.96 2.06 8.89
C ALA A 28 4.44 3.20 9.82
N MET A 29 5.63 3.06 10.41
CA MET A 29 6.21 4.09 11.28
C MET A 29 6.96 5.18 10.52
N ARG A 30 7.11 5.05 9.19
CA ARG A 30 7.95 5.96 8.38
C ARG A 30 9.33 6.19 9.02
N SER A 31 9.96 5.11 9.45
CA SER A 31 11.24 5.15 10.19
C SER A 31 12.46 5.49 9.31
N ASP A 32 12.28 5.56 7.99
CA ASP A 32 13.35 5.88 7.05
C ASP A 32 13.72 7.37 7.06
N LYS A 33 15.01 7.64 7.31
CA LYS A 33 15.57 9.00 7.40
C LYS A 33 15.59 9.72 6.05
N THR A 34 15.70 8.97 4.95
CA THR A 34 15.80 9.53 3.58
C THR A 34 14.59 9.12 2.76
N VAL A 35 14.06 10.08 1.99
CA VAL A 35 12.89 9.87 1.11
C VAL A 35 13.15 8.77 0.07
N SER A 36 14.37 8.69 -0.46
CA SER A 36 14.77 7.64 -1.41
C SER A 36 14.68 6.24 -0.81
N ASN A 37 15.12 6.08 0.44
CA ASN A 37 15.09 4.80 1.13
C ASN A 37 13.64 4.37 1.44
N PHE A 38 12.81 5.31 1.89
CA PHE A 38 11.37 5.07 2.09
C PHE A 38 10.67 4.65 0.79
N ALA A 39 10.97 5.32 -0.33
CA ALA A 39 10.41 4.98 -1.64
C ALA A 39 10.88 3.60 -2.13
N ALA A 40 12.16 3.27 -1.95
CA ALA A 40 12.71 1.97 -2.32
C ALA A 40 12.05 0.83 -1.54
N VAL A 41 11.90 0.97 -0.22
CA VAL A 41 11.24 -0.01 0.64
C VAL A 41 9.77 -0.18 0.28
N THR A 42 9.06 0.93 0.01
CA THR A 42 7.66 0.89 -0.44
C THR A 42 7.50 0.15 -1.76
N THR A 43 8.43 0.37 -2.70
CA THR A 43 8.44 -0.29 -4.01
C THR A 43 8.74 -1.78 -3.87
N LEU A 44 9.72 -2.15 -3.05
CA LEU A 44 10.04 -3.55 -2.77
C LEU A 44 8.89 -4.28 -2.08
N ALA A 45 8.28 -3.67 -1.04
CA ALA A 45 7.13 -4.26 -0.35
C ALA A 45 5.94 -4.45 -1.31
N SER A 46 5.69 -3.48 -2.19
CA SER A 46 4.65 -3.58 -3.22
C SER A 46 4.93 -4.73 -4.19
N ALA A 47 6.17 -4.88 -4.65
CA ALA A 47 6.58 -5.99 -5.52
C ALA A 47 6.43 -7.35 -4.82
N VAL A 48 6.75 -7.44 -3.52
CA VAL A 48 6.59 -8.67 -2.72
C VAL A 48 5.12 -9.04 -2.54
N ILE A 49 4.24 -8.06 -2.28
CA ILE A 49 2.80 -8.30 -2.16
C ILE A 49 2.21 -8.77 -3.49
N ASN A 50 2.70 -8.24 -4.62
CA ASN A 50 2.23 -8.58 -5.96
C ASN A 50 2.87 -9.86 -6.55
N SER A 51 3.98 -10.33 -5.99
CA SER A 51 4.67 -11.55 -6.41
C SER A 51 4.06 -12.83 -5.82
N ARG A 52 3.14 -12.69 -4.86
CA ARG A 52 2.41 -13.79 -4.21
C ARG A 52 1.02 -13.94 -4.80
#